data_AF-A0A2E3RST4-F1
#
_entry.id   AF-A0A2E3RST4-F1
#
_cell.length_a   1.000
_cell.length_b   1.000
_cell.length_c   1.000
_cell.angle_alpha   90.00
_cell.angle_beta   90.00
_cell.angle_gamma   90.00
#
_symmetry.space_group_name_H-M   'P 1'
#
loop_
_entity.id
_entity.type
_entity.pdbx_description
1 polymer ?
#
loop_
_entity_poly.entity_id
_entity_poly.type
_entity_poly.pdbx_seq_one_letter_code
_entity_poly.pdbx_strand_id
1 'polypeptide(L)'
;MNDGDTLETLLKVRSAFEAESIVALLADAGIEAHVFDIADIGIPLGLNPTAARVPIQVPAGRIEEARKAIEEARLEASTIDWSTIDVGPTPGDIDRVLAVAHRQHAVSKVLAALGWLVAVACLLLGVIAIVLMFT
;
A
#
# COMPACT_ATOMS: atom_id res chain seq x y z
N MET A 1 27.26 -12.69 20.46
CA MET A 1 26.04 -12.41 19.67
C MET A 1 26.50 -12.36 18.23
N ASN A 2 26.05 -13.25 17.36
CA ASN A 2 26.35 -13.16 15.93
C ASN A 2 25.41 -12.11 15.33
N ASP A 3 25.95 -11.16 14.56
CA ASP A 3 25.16 -10.15 13.83
C ASP A 3 24.19 -10.76 12.79
N GLY A 4 24.30 -12.07 12.52
CA GLY A 4 23.40 -12.83 11.65
C GLY A 4 22.02 -13.16 12.24
N ASP A 5 21.83 -13.02 13.56
CA ASP A 5 20.53 -13.28 14.22
C ASP A 5 19.67 -12.01 14.38
N THR A 6 20.23 -10.83 14.13
CA THR A 6 19.48 -9.58 14.26
C THR A 6 18.64 -9.37 13.01
N LEU A 7 17.32 -9.45 13.15
CA LEU A 7 16.37 -9.15 12.08
C LEU A 7 16.05 -7.65 12.07
N GLU A 8 16.19 -7.02 10.91
CA GLU A 8 15.83 -5.63 10.68
C GLU A 8 14.65 -5.52 9.73
N THR A 9 13.78 -4.53 9.97
CA THR A 9 12.63 -4.28 9.09
C THR A 9 13.07 -3.61 7.81
N LEU A 10 12.91 -4.31 6.69
CA LEU A 10 13.23 -3.82 5.37
C LEU A 10 12.20 -2.78 4.90
N LEU A 11 10.92 -3.17 4.91
CA LEU A 11 9.80 -2.33 4.50
C LEU A 11 8.48 -2.84 5.10
N LYS A 12 7.44 -2.01 5.00
CA LYS A 12 6.08 -2.34 5.45
C LYS A 12 5.09 -2.25 4.30
N VAL A 13 4.44 -3.35 3.96
CA VAL A 13 3.47 -3.46 2.84
C VAL A 13 2.02 -3.37 3.31
N ARG A 14 1.08 -3.23 2.37
CA ARG A 14 -0.35 -3.02 2.69
C ARG A 14 -1.12 -4.32 2.87
N SER A 15 -0.60 -5.43 2.40
CA SER A 15 -1.28 -6.72 2.47
C SER A 15 -0.30 -7.87 2.71
N ALA A 16 -0.80 -8.96 3.29
CA ALA A 16 -0.04 -10.20 3.43
C ALA A 16 0.40 -10.75 2.06
N PHE A 17 -0.44 -10.62 1.03
CA PHE A 17 -0.09 -11.06 -0.32
C PHE A 17 1.12 -10.31 -0.89
N GLU A 18 1.16 -8.98 -0.76
CA GLU A 18 2.35 -8.19 -1.14
C GLU A 18 3.58 -8.64 -0.34
N ALA A 19 3.39 -9.01 0.93
CA ALA A 19 4.48 -9.40 1.81
C ALA A 19 5.11 -10.72 1.36
N GLU A 20 4.28 -11.74 1.15
CA GLU A 20 4.68 -13.06 0.65
C GLU A 20 5.33 -12.97 -0.73
N SER A 21 4.83 -12.10 -1.62
CA SER A 21 5.43 -11.90 -2.94
C SER A 21 6.86 -11.36 -2.85
N ILE A 22 7.12 -10.45 -1.90
CA ILE A 22 8.46 -9.90 -1.68
C ILE A 22 9.37 -10.92 -0.98
N VAL A 23 8.84 -11.74 -0.07
CA VAL A 23 9.61 -12.84 0.54
C VAL A 23 10.05 -13.84 -0.53
N ALA A 24 9.15 -14.25 -1.43
CA ALA A 24 9.49 -15.14 -2.52
C ALA A 24 10.58 -14.54 -3.43
N LEU A 25 10.46 -13.25 -3.77
CA LEU A 25 11.46 -12.53 -4.55
C LEU A 25 12.84 -12.52 -3.86
N LEU A 26 12.88 -12.24 -2.56
CA LEU A 26 14.12 -12.23 -1.77
C LEU A 26 14.71 -13.64 -1.64
N ALA A 27 13.88 -14.66 -1.50
CA ALA A 27 14.30 -16.05 -1.46
C ALA A 27 14.95 -16.49 -2.79
N ASP A 28 14.42 -16.07 -3.94
CA ASP A 28 15.02 -16.29 -5.25
C ASP A 28 16.41 -15.62 -5.37
N ALA A 29 16.60 -14.48 -4.70
CA ALA A 29 17.90 -13.82 -4.59
C ALA A 29 18.83 -14.44 -3.52
N GLY A 30 18.42 -15.53 -2.86
CA GLY A 30 19.18 -16.20 -1.81
C GLY A 30 19.24 -15.44 -0.48
N ILE A 31 18.27 -14.56 -0.23
CA ILE A 31 18.14 -13.76 0.99
C ILE A 31 16.93 -14.29 1.79
N GLU A 32 17.19 -14.73 3.01
CA GLU A 32 16.13 -15.18 3.91
C GLU A 32 15.35 -13.95 4.43
N ALA A 33 14.04 -13.99 4.30
CA ALA A 33 13.14 -12.93 4.73
C ALA A 33 11.95 -13.52 5.49
N HIS A 34 11.49 -12.79 6.51
CA HIS A 34 10.38 -13.21 7.36
C HIS A 34 9.29 -12.16 7.38
N VAL A 35 8.05 -12.64 7.32
CA VAL A 35 6.84 -11.83 7.50
C VAL A 35 6.33 -12.04 8.91
N PHE A 36 6.29 -10.96 9.68
CA PHE A 36 5.65 -10.98 10.99
C PHE A 36 4.27 -10.36 10.84
N ASP A 37 3.24 -11.20 10.86
CA ASP A 37 1.87 -10.70 10.94
C ASP A 37 1.68 -10.08 12.32
N ILE A 38 1.70 -8.75 12.38
CA ILE A 38 1.17 -8.05 13.55
C ILE A 38 -0.34 -8.20 13.40
N ALA A 39 -0.87 -9.30 13.93
CA ALA A 39 -2.29 -9.44 14.16
C ALA A 39 -2.70 -8.28 15.07
N ASP A 40 -3.14 -7.18 14.44
CA ASP A 40 -3.70 -6.05 15.13
C ASP A 40 -5.00 -6.58 15.73
N ILE A 41 -4.95 -7.03 16.99
CA ILE A 41 -6.10 -7.34 17.82
C ILE A 41 -6.74 -5.98 18.19
N GLY A 42 -7.18 -5.27 17.16
CA GLY A 42 -7.79 -3.96 17.22
C GLY A 42 -9.16 -4.08 16.58
N ILE A 43 -10.20 -3.98 17.41
CA ILE A 43 -11.61 -3.96 17.00
C ILE A 43 -11.75 -3.04 15.76
N PRO A 44 -12.42 -3.49 14.67
CA PRO A 44 -12.59 -2.70 13.45
C PRO A 44 -13.65 -1.61 13.65
N LEU A 45 -13.41 -0.69 14.58
CA LEU A 45 -14.05 0.61 14.62
C LEU A 45 -13.14 1.51 13.79
N GLY A 46 -13.48 1.69 12.51
CA GLY A 46 -12.72 2.38 11.46
C GLY A 46 -12.31 3.83 11.75
N LEU A 47 -11.59 4.04 12.84
CA LEU A 47 -11.13 5.31 13.39
C LEU A 47 -9.62 5.50 13.20
N ASN A 48 -8.91 4.49 12.66
CA ASN A 48 -7.51 4.67 12.29
C ASN A 48 -7.19 4.04 10.91
N PRO A 49 -7.25 4.81 9.81
CA PRO A 49 -6.89 4.36 8.48
C PRO A 49 -5.37 4.27 8.25
N THR A 50 -4.53 4.40 9.28
CA THR A 50 -3.17 3.85 9.24
C THR A 50 -3.26 2.33 9.32
N ALA A 51 -3.72 1.77 8.19
CA ALA A 51 -3.86 0.36 7.90
C ALA A 51 -2.66 -0.40 8.48
N ALA A 52 -2.94 -1.43 9.27
CA ALA A 52 -1.98 -2.42 9.71
C ALA A 52 -1.10 -2.79 8.50
N ARG A 53 0.15 -2.32 8.51
CA ARG A 53 1.11 -2.62 7.44
C ARG A 53 1.92 -3.81 7.89
N VAL A 54 2.01 -4.81 7.02
CA VAL A 54 2.73 -6.04 7.28
C VAL A 54 4.23 -5.77 7.15
N PRO A 55 5.03 -5.86 8.23
CA PRO A 55 6.48 -5.69 8.16
C PRO A 55 7.15 -6.93 7.56
N ILE A 56 8.09 -6.70 6.65
CA ILE A 56 9.04 -7.71 6.18
C ILE A 56 10.38 -7.45 6.84
N GLN A 57 10.97 -8.50 7.40
CA GLN A 57 12.26 -8.43 8.08
C GLN A 57 13.30 -9.32 7.39
N VAL A 58 14.55 -8.88 7.41
CA VAL A 58 15.71 -9.58 6.83
C VAL A 58 16.88 -9.51 7.82
N PRO A 59 17.88 -10.40 7.73
CA PRO A 59 19.11 -10.28 8.51
C PRO A 59 19.75 -8.90 8.33
N ALA A 60 20.13 -8.25 9.43
CA ALA A 60 20.70 -6.89 9.43
C ALA A 60 21.89 -6.76 8.47
N GLY A 61 22.78 -7.77 8.45
CA GLY A 61 23.94 -7.80 7.55
C GLY A 61 23.61 -7.88 6.05
N ARG A 62 22.35 -8.15 5.68
CA ARG A 62 21.88 -8.27 4.29
C ARG A 62 20.82 -7.25 3.89
N ILE A 63 20.55 -6.24 4.71
CA ILE A 63 19.49 -5.27 4.43
C ILE A 63 19.71 -4.50 3.13
N GLU A 64 20.96 -4.12 2.83
CA GLU A 64 21.29 -3.40 1.59
C GLU A 64 21.24 -4.31 0.36
N GLU A 65 21.65 -5.57 0.49
CA GLU A 65 21.49 -6.57 -0.57
C GLU A 65 20.00 -6.76 -0.90
N ALA A 66 19.15 -6.84 0.13
CA ALA A 66 17.70 -6.97 -0.02
C ALA A 66 17.08 -5.74 -0.68
N ARG A 67 17.48 -4.52 -0.29
CA ARG A 67 17.03 -3.28 -0.96
C ARG A 67 17.40 -3.27 -2.44
N LYS A 68 18.63 -3.67 -2.75
CA LYS A 68 19.13 -3.71 -4.13
C LYS A 68 18.37 -4.74 -4.97
N ALA A 69 18.13 -5.93 -4.45
CA ALA A 69 17.38 -6.98 -5.14
C ALA A 69 15.95 -6.54 -5.50
N ILE A 70 15.27 -5.84 -4.57
CA ILE A 70 13.93 -5.31 -4.82
C ILE A 70 13.95 -4.24 -5.93
N GLU A 71 14.93 -3.34 -5.91
CA GLU A 71 15.02 -2.28 -6.92
C GLU A 71 15.37 -2.85 -8.30
N GLU A 72 16.25 -3.85 -8.37
CA GLU A 72 16.60 -4.55 -9.61
C GLU A 72 15.39 -5.25 -10.22
N ALA A 73 14.63 -5.99 -9.42
CA ALA A 73 13.39 -6.63 -9.87
C ALA A 73 12.34 -5.61 -10.35
N ARG A 74 12.26 -4.45 -9.68
CA ARG A 74 11.37 -3.36 -10.08
C ARG A 74 11.77 -2.77 -11.44
N LEU A 75 13.06 -2.57 -11.67
CA LEU A 75 13.57 -2.05 -12.94
C LEU A 75 13.30 -3.04 -14.07
N GLU A 76 13.56 -4.33 -13.84
CA GLU A 76 13.28 -5.40 -14.81
C GLU A 76 11.80 -5.43 -15.18
N ALA A 77 10.91 -5.44 -14.20
CA ALA A 77 9.46 -5.42 -14.42
C ALA A 77 8.99 -4.18 -15.20
N SER A 78 9.62 -3.02 -14.98
CA SER A 78 9.28 -1.78 -15.69
C SER A 78 9.79 -1.72 -17.13
N THR A 79 10.81 -2.53 -17.47
CA THR A 79 11.42 -2.57 -18.80
C THR A 79 10.60 -3.39 -19.78
N ILE A 80 9.74 -4.29 -19.29
CA ILE A 80 8.90 -5.14 -20.14
C ILE A 80 7.77 -4.31 -20.75
N ASP A 81 7.81 -4.12 -22.06
CA ASP A 81 6.72 -3.50 -22.82
C ASP A 81 5.59 -4.51 -23.07
N TRP A 82 4.68 -4.61 -22.11
CA TRP A 82 3.50 -5.46 -22.17
C TRP A 82 2.54 -5.10 -23.31
N SER A 83 2.69 -3.94 -23.97
CA SER A 83 1.81 -3.54 -25.08
C SER A 83 2.16 -4.22 -26.40
N THR A 84 3.38 -4.74 -26.54
CA THR A 84 3.87 -5.40 -27.75
C THR A 84 3.81 -6.91 -27.68
N ILE A 85 3.56 -7.47 -26.49
CA ILE A 85 3.48 -8.91 -26.27
C ILE A 85 2.05 -9.39 -26.62
N ASP A 86 1.95 -10.17 -27.68
CA ASP A 86 0.70 -10.87 -28.03
C ASP A 86 0.45 -12.01 -27.04
N VAL A 87 -0.58 -11.87 -26.21
CA VAL A 87 -1.04 -12.86 -25.24
C VAL A 87 -2.28 -13.63 -25.73
N GLY A 88 -2.65 -13.48 -27.00
CA GLY A 88 -3.82 -14.09 -27.60
C GLY A 88 -5.11 -13.26 -27.44
N PRO A 89 -6.24 -13.78 -27.95
CA PRO A 89 -7.50 -13.04 -27.99
C PRO A 89 -8.06 -12.85 -26.58
N THR A 90 -8.43 -11.61 -26.25
CA THR A 90 -9.14 -11.24 -25.01
C THR A 90 -10.49 -11.98 -24.93
N PRO A 91 -10.72 -12.84 -23.91
CA PRO A 91 -12.05 -13.38 -23.66
C PRO A 91 -13.08 -12.26 -23.45
N GLY A 92 -14.25 -12.36 -24.08
CA GLY A 92 -15.28 -11.31 -24.11
C GLY A 92 -15.86 -10.88 -22.76
N ASP A 93 -15.52 -11.56 -21.66
CA ASP A 93 -15.98 -11.22 -20.31
C ASP A 93 -15.06 -10.21 -19.58
N ILE A 94 -13.86 -9.92 -20.11
CA ILE A 94 -12.88 -9.03 -19.46
C ILE A 94 -13.34 -7.56 -19.47
N ASP A 95 -14.11 -7.15 -20.48
CA ASP A 95 -14.65 -5.78 -20.58
C ASP A 95 -15.53 -5.41 -19.37
N ARG A 96 -16.25 -6.39 -18.81
CA ARG A 96 -17.08 -6.18 -17.62
C ARG A 96 -16.24 -5.95 -16.37
N VAL A 97 -15.11 -6.65 -16.25
CA VAL A 97 -14.20 -6.52 -15.10
C VAL A 97 -13.45 -5.19 -15.15
N LEU A 98 -12.98 -4.77 -16.33
CA LEU A 98 -12.30 -3.50 -16.53
C LEU A 98 -13.21 -2.29 -16.27
N ALA A 99 -14.50 -2.38 -16.64
CA ALA A 99 -15.48 -1.33 -16.39
C ALA A 99 -15.75 -1.09 -14.89
N VAL A 100 -15.62 -2.11 -14.05
CA VAL A 100 -15.83 -1.99 -12.58
C VAL A 100 -14.68 -1.22 -11.92
N ALA A 101 -13.44 -1.47 -12.33
CA ALA A 101 -12.25 -0.82 -11.75
C ALA A 101 -12.26 0.71 -11.98
N HIS A 102 -12.68 1.17 -13.16
CA HIS A 102 -12.75 2.60 -13.47
C HIS A 102 -13.80 3.35 -12.64
N ARG A 103 -14.87 2.66 -12.24
CA ARG A 103 -15.99 3.27 -11.50
C ARG A 103 -15.63 3.59 -10.05
N GLN A 104 -14.77 2.79 -9.41
CA GLN A 104 -14.37 3.01 -8.01
C GLN A 104 -13.55 4.29 -7.81
N HIS A 105 -12.68 4.66 -8.76
CA HIS A 105 -11.85 5.87 -8.64
C HIS A 105 -12.64 7.17 -8.82
N ALA A 106 -13.76 7.15 -9.54
CA ALA A 106 -14.61 8.31 -9.70
C ALA A 106 -15.40 8.63 -8.43
N VAL A 107 -15.91 7.58 -7.75
CA VAL A 107 -16.73 7.74 -6.55
C VAL A 107 -15.93 8.31 -5.37
N SER A 108 -14.67 7.89 -5.20
CA SER A 108 -13.83 8.38 -4.10
C SER A 108 -13.49 9.87 -4.22
N LYS A 109 -13.26 10.37 -5.44
CA LYS A 109 -13.01 11.80 -5.69
C LYS A 109 -14.22 12.68 -5.37
N VAL A 110 -15.43 12.22 -5.71
CA VAL A 110 -16.67 12.94 -5.38
C VAL A 110 -16.90 12.99 -3.88
N LEU A 111 -16.68 11.87 -3.18
CA LEU A 111 -16.83 11.80 -1.72
C LEU A 111 -15.85 12.74 -1.00
N ALA A 112 -14.60 12.79 -1.46
CA ALA A 112 -13.57 13.68 -0.90
C ALA A 112 -13.93 15.16 -1.10
N ALA A 113 -14.46 15.54 -2.27
CA ALA A 113 -14.89 16.89 -2.55
C ALA A 113 -16.05 17.34 -1.65
N LEU A 114 -17.04 16.46 -1.44
CA LEU A 114 -18.16 16.69 -0.52
C LEU A 114 -17.69 16.84 0.92
N GLY A 115 -16.78 15.97 1.38
CA GLY A 115 -16.21 16.04 2.72
C GLY A 115 -15.49 17.37 2.98
N TRP A 116 -14.71 17.84 2.01
CA TRP A 116 -14.01 19.12 2.11
C TRP A 116 -14.98 20.30 2.22
N LEU A 117 -16.05 20.30 1.42
CA LEU A 117 -17.05 21.37 1.41
C LEU A 117 -17.78 21.48 2.75
N VAL A 118 -18.16 20.34 3.33
CA VAL A 118 -18.77 20.29 4.68
C VAL A 118 -17.80 20.79 5.75
N ALA A 119 -16.53 20.40 5.69
CA ALA A 119 -15.52 20.86 6.65
C ALA A 119 -15.34 22.38 6.62
N VAL A 120 -15.27 22.98 5.42
CA VAL A 120 -15.18 24.44 5.25
C VAL A 120 -16.42 25.14 5.80
N ALA A 121 -17.62 24.61 5.53
CA ALA A 121 -18.87 25.19 6.05
C ALA A 121 -18.91 25.16 7.58
N CYS A 122 -18.53 24.05 8.21
CA CYS A 122 -18.44 23.94 9.67
C CYS A 122 -17.43 24.93 10.26
N LEU A 123 -16.27 25.09 9.62
CA LEU A 123 -15.24 26.03 10.06
C LEU A 123 -15.74 27.48 10.00
N LEU A 124 -16.39 27.87 8.90
CA LEU A 124 -16.97 29.21 8.75
C LEU A 124 -18.05 29.48 9.80
N LEU A 125 -18.95 28.53 10.03
CA LEU A 125 -19.99 28.66 11.06
C LEU A 125 -19.38 28.80 12.46
N GLY A 126 -18.33 28.05 12.77
CA GLY A 126 -17.61 28.17 14.04
C GLY A 126 -16.98 29.56 14.22
N VAL A 127 -16.33 30.09 13.18
CA VAL A 127 -15.75 31.44 13.21
C VAL A 127 -16.83 32.51 13.41
N ILE A 128 -17.95 32.40 12.70
CA ILE A 128 -19.08 33.34 12.84
C ILE A 128 -19.63 33.31 14.27
N ALA A 129 -19.82 32.13 14.84
CA ALA A 129 -20.32 31.98 16.21
C ALA A 129 -19.38 32.62 17.25
N ILE A 130 -18.05 32.46 17.06
CA ILE A 130 -17.05 33.09 17.92
C ILE A 130 -17.14 34.62 17.81
N VAL A 131 -17.19 35.18 16.60
CA VAL A 131 -17.27 36.64 16.40
C VAL A 131 -18.53 37.23 17.05
N LEU A 132 -19.66 36.54 16.92
CA LEU A 132 -20.92 36.95 17.57
C LEU A 132 -20.88 36.87 19.10
N MET A 133 -20.06 36.00 19.69
CA MET A 133 -19.91 35.92 21.15
C MET A 133 -19.08 37.07 21.73
N PHE A 134 -18.19 37.65 20.93
CA PHE A 134 -17.30 38.74 21.35
C PHE A 134 -17.80 40.15 20.98
N THR A 135 -18.95 40.26 20.31
CA THR A 135 -19.61 41.51 19.92
C THR A 135 -20.81 41.77 20.82
#